data_AF-A0A401W4X8-F1
#
_entry.id   AF-A0A401W4X8-F1
#
_cell.length_a   1.000
_cell.length_b   1.000
_cell.length_c   1.000
_cell.angle_alpha   90.00
_cell.angle_beta   90.00
_cell.angle_gamma   90.00
#
_symmetry.space_group_name_H-M   'P 1'
#
loop_
_entity.id
_entity.type
_entity.pdbx_description
1 polymer ?
#
loop_
_entity_poly.entity_id
_entity_poly.type
_entity_poly.pdbx_seq_one_letter_code
_entity_poly.pdbx_strand_id
1 'polypeptide(L)'
;MTSTSTATVVTAPGTAPCRARTGVDMRIGELAERAGTTTRTLRYYEARGLLHAERTANGHRTYDEADLRLLRQIQVLQRFGFELEETRPFVECLRAGHPAGDACPASVQVYRRKLAELDACIAQLQDVREQVGEQLARAEEAMDELAGPVTQPGDPQPHPLCELTRPDSRLR
;
A
#
# COMPACT_ATOMS: atom_id res chain seq x y z
N MET A 1 -16.18 53.47 18.11
CA MET A 1 -14.73 53.41 17.83
C MET A 1 -14.30 51.95 17.77
N THR A 2 -14.39 51.33 16.60
CA THR A 2 -13.76 50.02 16.33
C THR A 2 -13.60 49.91 14.80
N SER A 3 -12.40 50.21 14.32
CA SER A 3 -12.04 50.02 12.91
C SER A 3 -11.50 48.60 12.73
N THR A 4 -12.19 47.79 11.92
CA THR A 4 -11.73 46.47 11.49
C THR A 4 -10.83 46.67 10.27
N SER A 5 -9.54 46.43 10.44
CA SER A 5 -8.54 46.51 9.38
C SER A 5 -8.38 45.15 8.70
N THR A 6 -8.89 45.04 7.48
CA THR A 6 -8.69 43.89 6.59
C THR A 6 -7.30 43.99 5.96
N ALA A 7 -6.40 43.06 6.28
CA ALA A 7 -5.10 42.96 5.63
C ALA A 7 -5.20 41.97 4.46
N THR A 8 -5.08 42.47 3.24
CA THR A 8 -4.94 41.68 2.01
C THR A 8 -3.49 41.22 1.87
N VAL A 9 -3.27 39.91 1.82
CA VAL A 9 -1.95 39.33 1.48
C VAL A 9 -1.81 39.32 -0.04
N VAL A 10 -0.85 40.11 -0.55
CA VAL A 10 -0.38 40.04 -1.93
C VAL A 10 0.61 38.88 -2.05
N THR A 11 0.27 37.87 -2.83
CA THR A 11 1.18 36.79 -3.22
C THR A 11 1.96 37.21 -4.46
N ALA A 12 3.27 37.39 -4.34
CA ALA A 12 4.17 37.60 -5.47
C ALA A 12 4.49 36.26 -6.16
N PRO A 13 4.68 36.21 -7.50
CA PRO A 13 5.14 35.00 -8.18
C PRO A 13 6.59 34.69 -7.79
N GLY A 14 6.79 33.49 -7.26
CA GLY A 14 8.07 32.99 -6.75
C GLY A 14 9.17 33.02 -7.80
N THR A 15 10.21 33.81 -7.53
CA THR A 15 11.49 33.73 -8.21
C THR A 15 12.13 32.39 -7.86
N ALA A 16 12.37 31.54 -8.86
CA ALA A 16 13.15 30.32 -8.67
C ALA A 16 14.55 30.71 -8.15
N PRO A 17 14.97 30.25 -6.97
CA PRO A 17 16.30 30.58 -6.47
C PRO A 17 17.35 29.95 -7.39
N CYS A 18 18.32 30.76 -7.83
CA CYS A 18 19.54 30.29 -8.47
C CYS A 18 20.26 29.34 -7.51
N ARG A 19 20.10 28.02 -7.73
CA ARG A 19 20.78 27.00 -6.94
C ARG A 19 22.26 26.98 -7.30
N ALA A 20 23.13 27.04 -6.28
CA ALA A 20 24.54 26.77 -6.45
C ALA A 20 24.71 25.30 -6.88
N ARG A 21 25.21 25.09 -8.10
CA ARG A 21 25.45 23.76 -8.69
C ARG A 21 26.57 23.05 -7.95
N THR A 22 26.21 22.16 -7.03
CA THR A 22 27.12 21.18 -6.43
C THR A 22 26.60 19.79 -6.77
N GLY A 23 26.74 19.39 -8.04
CA GLY A 23 26.27 18.08 -8.51
C GLY A 23 26.80 17.74 -9.90
N VAL A 24 27.07 16.46 -10.13
CA VAL A 24 27.41 15.91 -11.45
C VAL A 24 26.15 15.94 -12.32
N ASP A 25 26.24 16.58 -13.49
CA ASP A 25 25.13 16.64 -14.45
C ASP A 25 24.95 15.26 -15.12
N MET A 26 23.81 14.61 -14.86
CA MET A 26 23.44 13.30 -15.39
C MET A 26 22.49 13.43 -16.58
N ARG A 27 22.58 12.50 -17.53
CA ARG A 27 21.58 12.37 -18.60
C ARG A 27 20.36 11.57 -18.11
N ILE A 28 19.24 11.68 -18.82
CA ILE A 28 18.00 10.94 -18.46
C ILE A 28 18.21 9.42 -18.37
N GLY A 29 19.08 8.85 -19.21
CA GLY A 29 19.39 7.42 -19.19
C GLY A 29 20.16 7.02 -17.93
N GLU A 30 21.18 7.80 -17.59
CA GLU A 30 21.97 7.60 -16.37
C GLU A 30 21.12 7.80 -15.11
N LEU A 31 20.25 8.81 -15.09
CA LEU A 31 19.30 9.02 -14.01
C LEU A 31 18.35 7.82 -13.86
N ALA A 32 17.87 7.27 -14.98
CA ALA A 32 16.98 6.11 -14.98
C ALA A 32 17.68 4.88 -14.38
N GLU A 33 18.92 4.61 -14.80
CA GLU A 33 19.73 3.52 -14.25
C GLU A 33 20.00 3.71 -12.75
N ARG A 34 20.46 4.89 -12.32
CA ARG A 34 20.78 5.18 -10.92
C ARG A 34 19.55 5.20 -10.00
N ALA A 35 18.39 5.56 -10.54
CA ALA A 35 17.12 5.52 -9.83
C ALA A 35 16.42 4.15 -9.91
N GLY A 36 16.98 3.19 -10.66
CA GLY A 36 16.34 1.88 -10.86
C GLY A 36 14.97 1.97 -11.53
N THR A 37 14.80 2.90 -12.47
CA THR A 37 13.54 3.13 -13.18
C THR A 37 13.75 3.24 -14.68
N THR A 38 12.66 3.46 -15.43
CA THR A 38 12.73 3.61 -16.89
C THR A 38 12.71 5.09 -17.28
N THR A 39 13.31 5.42 -18.43
CA THR A 39 13.23 6.78 -19.00
C THR A 39 11.78 7.19 -19.29
N ARG A 40 10.88 6.23 -19.58
CA ARG A 40 9.45 6.47 -19.72
C ARG A 40 8.83 6.97 -18.41
N THR A 41 9.17 6.34 -17.28
CA THR A 41 8.70 6.76 -15.95
C THR A 41 9.22 8.15 -15.59
N LEU A 42 10.49 8.45 -15.90
CA LEU A 42 11.04 9.79 -15.67
C LEU A 42 10.30 10.86 -16.47
N ARG A 43 10.05 10.63 -17.77
CA ARG A 43 9.24 11.54 -18.61
C ARG A 43 7.82 11.72 -18.08
N TYR A 44 7.25 10.66 -17.51
CA TYR A 44 5.94 10.71 -16.87
C TYR A 44 5.94 11.59 -15.61
N TYR A 45 7.00 11.55 -14.81
CA TYR A 45 7.16 12.45 -13.65
C TYR A 45 7.44 13.90 -14.06
N GLU A 46 8.20 14.12 -15.14
CA GLU A 46 8.38 15.46 -15.72
C GLU A 46 7.06 16.07 -16.18
N ALA A 47 6.23 15.29 -16.89
CA ALA A 47 4.93 15.75 -17.37
C ALA A 47 3.99 16.18 -16.23
N ARG A 48 4.21 15.66 -15.01
CA ARG A 48 3.47 16.03 -13.80
C ARG A 48 4.14 17.13 -12.97
N GLY A 49 5.29 17.65 -13.41
CA GLY A 49 6.04 18.70 -12.71
C GLY A 49 6.82 18.23 -11.48
N LEU A 50 6.87 16.92 -11.24
CA LEU A 50 7.58 16.32 -10.09
C LEU A 50 9.08 16.23 -10.33
N LEU A 51 9.50 16.16 -11.59
CA LEU A 51 10.89 16.25 -12.01
C LEU A 51 11.06 17.45 -12.95
N HIS A 52 12.13 18.22 -12.80
CA HIS A 52 12.44 19.34 -13.68
C HIS A 52 13.77 19.08 -14.37
N ALA A 53 13.76 19.01 -15.71
CA ALA A 53 14.98 18.93 -16.47
C ALA A 53 15.52 20.33 -16.76
N GLU A 54 16.77 20.57 -16.37
CA GLU A 54 17.50 21.72 -16.88
C GLU A 54 17.96 21.46 -18.31
N ARG A 55 17.99 22.50 -19.12
CA ARG A 55 18.55 22.42 -20.48
C ARG A 55 19.97 22.96 -20.47
N THR A 56 20.91 22.13 -20.88
CA THR A 56 22.28 22.55 -21.17
C THR A 56 22.32 23.50 -22.36
N ALA A 57 23.41 24.27 -22.50
CA ALA A 57 23.66 25.14 -23.65
C ALA A 57 23.58 24.39 -25.00
N ASN A 58 23.83 23.07 -24.99
CA ASN A 58 23.77 22.20 -26.16
C ASN A 58 22.36 21.61 -26.41
N GLY A 59 21.35 22.04 -25.66
CA GLY A 59 19.95 21.63 -25.84
C GLY A 59 19.57 20.28 -25.24
N HIS A 60 20.48 19.60 -24.53
CA HIS A 60 20.20 18.34 -23.86
C HIS A 60 19.61 18.56 -22.46
N ARG A 61 18.73 17.64 -22.02
CA ARG A 61 18.20 17.58 -20.65
C ARG A 61 19.26 17.01 -19.70
N THR A 62 19.51 17.71 -18.61
CA THR A 62 20.39 17.28 -17.52
C THR A 62 19.68 17.31 -16.18
N TYR A 63 20.14 16.45 -15.28
CA TYR A 63 19.62 16.28 -13.93
C TYR A 63 20.79 16.19 -12.95
N ASP A 64 20.54 16.47 -11.68
CA ASP A 64 21.57 16.44 -10.65
C ASP A 64 21.30 15.39 -9.56
N GLU A 65 22.17 15.35 -8.55
CA GLU A 65 22.00 14.43 -7.42
C GLU A 65 20.75 14.78 -6.56
N ALA A 66 20.28 16.04 -6.59
CA ALA A 66 19.05 16.42 -5.90
C ALA A 66 17.82 15.82 -6.58
N ASP A 67 17.81 15.76 -7.92
CA ASP A 67 16.79 15.05 -8.68
C ASP A 67 16.77 13.56 -8.34
N LEU A 68 17.93 12.92 -8.20
CA LEU A 68 18.00 11.51 -7.78
C LEU A 68 17.43 11.29 -6.37
N ARG A 69 17.73 12.19 -5.42
CA ARG A 69 17.15 12.14 -4.06
C ARG A 69 15.63 12.27 -4.09
N LEU A 70 15.11 13.20 -4.88
CA LEU A 70 13.68 13.41 -5.08
C LEU A 70 13.01 12.15 -5.64
N LEU A 71 13.58 11.54 -6.68
CA LEU A 71 13.05 10.30 -7.26
C LEU A 71 12.98 9.16 -6.26
N ARG A 72 14.04 8.97 -5.47
CA ARG A 72 14.06 7.94 -4.41
C ARG A 72 12.98 8.20 -3.37
N GLN A 73 12.75 9.45 -2.99
CA GLN A 73 11.68 9.82 -2.07
C GLN A 73 10.31 9.45 -2.64
N ILE A 74 10.03 9.79 -3.91
CA ILE A 74 8.77 9.43 -4.57
C ILE A 74 8.57 7.91 -4.58
N GLN A 75 9.62 7.14 -4.92
CA GLN A 75 9.55 5.68 -4.97
C GLN A 75 9.26 5.06 -3.60
N VAL A 76 9.87 5.57 -2.53
CA VAL A 76 9.60 5.12 -1.16
C VAL A 76 8.13 5.37 -0.80
N LEU A 77 7.60 6.56 -1.10
CA LEU A 77 6.20 6.89 -0.83
C LEU A 77 5.24 6.00 -1.64
N GLN A 78 5.51 5.76 -2.93
CA GLN A 78 4.66 4.87 -3.74
C GLN A 78 4.61 3.44 -3.18
N ARG A 79 5.70 2.95 -2.56
CA ARG A 79 5.71 1.64 -1.90
C ARG A 79 4.79 1.56 -0.68
N PHE A 80 4.47 2.69 -0.05
CA PHE A 80 3.49 2.77 1.02
C PHE A 80 2.06 2.98 0.51
N GLY A 81 1.84 2.96 -0.80
CA GLY A 81 0.51 3.15 -1.39
C GLY A 81 0.08 4.61 -1.49
N PHE A 82 1.01 5.56 -1.43
CA PHE A 82 0.73 6.95 -1.80
C PHE A 82 0.56 7.07 -3.31
N GLU A 83 -0.45 7.84 -3.72
CA GLU A 83 -0.56 8.23 -5.12
C GLU A 83 0.49 9.26 -5.48
N LEU A 84 0.81 9.35 -6.76
CA LEU A 84 1.88 10.23 -7.24
C LEU A 84 1.63 11.70 -6.90
N GLU A 85 0.38 12.16 -7.00
CA GLU A 85 0.02 13.55 -6.68
C GLU A 85 0.16 13.87 -5.19
N GLU A 86 -0.02 12.88 -4.31
CA GLU A 86 0.17 13.03 -2.86
C GLU A 86 1.65 13.25 -2.48
N THR A 87 2.58 12.89 -3.37
CA THR A 87 4.02 13.05 -3.12
C THR A 87 4.52 14.50 -3.30
N ARG A 88 3.71 15.39 -3.87
CA ARG A 88 4.08 16.78 -4.17
C ARG A 88 4.65 17.55 -2.97
N PRO A 89 4.03 17.53 -1.78
CA PRO A 89 4.55 18.29 -0.63
C PRO A 89 5.95 17.83 -0.21
N PHE A 90 6.25 16.53 -0.36
CA PHE A 90 7.57 15.97 -0.06
C PHE A 90 8.64 16.45 -1.04
N VAL A 91 8.27 16.49 -2.32
CA VAL A 91 9.12 17.01 -3.39
C VAL A 91 9.40 18.49 -3.18
N GLU A 92 8.38 19.28 -2.86
CA GLU A 92 8.51 20.71 -2.58
C GLU A 92 9.40 20.96 -1.35
N CYS A 93 9.25 20.14 -0.30
CA CYS A 93 10.10 20.22 0.88
C CYS A 93 11.59 19.98 0.56
N LEU A 94 11.90 18.93 -0.21
CA LEU A 94 13.27 18.68 -0.69
C LEU A 94 13.77 19.81 -1.60
N ARG A 95 12.91 20.38 -2.43
CA ARG A 95 13.22 21.53 -3.28
C ARG A 95 13.40 22.83 -2.50
N ALA A 96 12.89 22.95 -1.28
CA ALA A 96 13.22 24.05 -0.38
C ALA A 96 14.61 23.90 0.28
N GLY A 97 15.31 22.77 0.05
CA GLY A 97 16.65 22.53 0.57
C GLY A 97 16.68 21.82 1.92
N HIS A 98 15.53 21.30 2.39
CA HIS A 98 15.48 20.51 3.61
C HIS A 98 16.20 19.16 3.45
N PRO A 99 16.79 18.63 4.54
CA PRO A 99 17.53 17.37 4.49
C PRO A 99 16.63 16.15 4.25
N ALA A 100 15.33 16.25 4.54
CA ALA A 100 14.35 15.20 4.37
C ALA A 100 13.04 15.77 3.80
N GLY A 101 12.32 14.95 3.01
CA GLY A 101 11.08 15.38 2.35
C GLY A 101 9.89 15.55 3.30
N ASP A 102 9.98 15.01 4.51
CA ASP A 102 8.98 15.08 5.56
C ASP A 102 9.31 16.07 6.67
N ALA A 103 10.34 16.91 6.48
CA ALA A 103 10.67 17.98 7.41
C ALA A 103 9.63 19.12 7.42
N CYS A 104 8.81 19.22 6.38
CA CYS A 104 7.86 20.31 6.20
C CYS A 104 6.47 19.94 6.77
N PRO A 105 5.74 20.90 7.37
CA PRO A 105 4.40 20.66 7.90
C PRO A 105 3.43 20.08 6.87
N ALA A 106 3.50 20.54 5.61
CA ALA A 106 2.63 20.06 4.54
C ALA A 106 2.81 18.56 4.27
N SER A 107 4.05 18.06 4.24
CA SER A 107 4.37 16.64 4.09
C SER A 107 3.85 15.79 5.24
N VAL A 108 3.99 16.30 6.48
CA VAL A 108 3.46 15.62 7.68
C VAL A 108 1.94 15.50 7.63
N GLN A 109 1.24 16.52 7.11
CA GLN A 109 -0.22 16.44 6.95
C GLN A 109 -0.64 15.35 5.95
N VAL A 110 0.16 15.10 4.92
CA VAL A 110 -0.11 13.99 3.98
C VAL A 110 -0.02 12.63 4.70
N TYR A 111 0.98 12.42 5.55
CA TYR A 111 1.06 11.21 6.36
C TYR A 111 -0.13 11.06 7.31
N ARG A 112 -0.55 12.14 7.98
CA ARG A 112 -1.71 12.09 8.89
C ARG A 112 -2.99 11.72 8.15
N ARG A 113 -3.21 12.30 6.97
CA ARG A 113 -4.37 11.95 6.13
C ARG A 113 -4.32 10.48 5.72
N LYS A 114 -3.16 9.98 5.28
CA LYS A 114 -3.03 8.58 4.86
C LYS A 114 -3.27 7.61 6.01
N LEU A 115 -2.77 7.92 7.20
CA LEU A 115 -3.06 7.11 8.39
C LEU A 115 -4.56 7.07 8.67
N ALA A 116 -5.25 8.20 8.63
CA ALA A 116 -6.71 8.24 8.82
C ALA A 116 -7.48 7.43 7.75
N GLU A 117 -7.05 7.48 6.49
CA GLU A 117 -7.61 6.66 5.41
C GLU A 117 -7.39 5.15 5.66
N LEU A 118 -6.19 4.77 6.08
CA LEU A 118 -5.85 3.39 6.40
C LEU A 118 -6.65 2.89 7.62
N ASP A 119 -6.76 3.69 8.67
CA ASP A 119 -7.52 3.36 9.87
C ASP A 119 -9.00 3.14 9.55
N ALA A 120 -9.58 3.99 8.69
CA ALA A 120 -10.96 3.82 8.21
C ALA A 120 -11.12 2.52 7.40
N CYS A 121 -10.17 2.20 6.51
CA CYS A 121 -10.18 0.96 5.74
C CYS A 121 -10.05 -0.27 6.64
N ILE A 122 -9.16 -0.22 7.64
CA ILE A 122 -8.99 -1.30 8.63
C ILE A 122 -10.29 -1.54 9.39
N ALA A 123 -10.93 -0.48 9.89
CA ALA A 123 -12.20 -0.61 10.59
C ALA A 123 -13.27 -1.28 9.70
N GLN A 124 -13.42 -0.83 8.46
CA GLN A 124 -14.37 -1.44 7.51
C GLN A 124 -14.06 -2.92 7.24
N LEU A 125 -12.78 -3.29 7.08
CA LEU A 125 -12.39 -4.67 6.85
C LEU A 125 -12.58 -5.54 8.10
N GLN A 126 -12.45 -4.97 9.30
CA GLN A 126 -12.76 -5.65 10.56
C GLN A 126 -14.26 -5.93 10.67
N ASP A 127 -15.12 -4.96 10.36
CA ASP A 127 -16.58 -5.13 10.36
C ASP A 127 -17.00 -6.25 9.38
N VAL A 128 -16.46 -6.24 8.16
CA VAL A 128 -16.75 -7.28 7.16
C VAL A 128 -16.25 -8.65 7.63
N ARG A 129 -15.08 -8.72 8.26
CA ARG A 129 -14.54 -9.98 8.79
C ARG A 129 -15.45 -10.55 9.87
N GLU A 130 -15.97 -9.71 10.78
CA GLU A 130 -16.89 -10.14 11.83
C GLU A 130 -18.19 -10.69 11.22
N GLN A 131 -18.79 -9.98 10.27
CA GLN A 131 -20.00 -10.42 9.56
C GLN A 131 -19.80 -11.77 8.86
N VAL A 132 -18.68 -11.96 8.17
CA VAL A 132 -18.35 -13.23 7.51
C VAL A 132 -18.16 -14.34 8.54
N GLY A 133 -17.52 -14.04 9.68
CA GLY A 133 -17.36 -14.98 10.79
C GLY A 133 -18.70 -15.46 11.36
N GLU A 134 -19.65 -14.54 11.57
CA GLU A 134 -21.00 -14.88 12.04
C GLU A 134 -21.80 -15.72 11.03
N GLN A 135 -21.64 -15.44 9.74
CA GLN A 135 -22.30 -16.22 8.68
C GLN A 135 -21.70 -17.63 8.59
N LEU A 136 -20.38 -17.75 8.75
CA LEU A 136 -19.69 -19.03 8.77
C LEU A 136 -20.16 -19.89 9.95
N ALA A 137 -20.18 -19.34 11.17
CA ALA A 137 -20.63 -20.07 12.36
C ALA A 137 -22.06 -20.61 12.20
N ARG A 138 -22.98 -19.78 11.70
CA ARG A 138 -24.36 -20.22 11.42
C ARG A 138 -24.45 -21.30 10.35
N ALA A 139 -23.61 -21.21 9.32
CA ALA A 139 -23.58 -22.24 8.27
C ALA A 139 -23.03 -23.57 8.82
N GLU A 140 -22.00 -23.53 9.67
CA GLU A 140 -21.43 -24.70 10.34
C GLU A 140 -22.46 -25.35 11.28
N GLU A 141 -23.16 -24.57 12.10
CA GLU A 141 -24.25 -25.07 12.96
C GLU A 141 -25.37 -25.73 12.14
N ALA A 142 -25.82 -25.10 11.06
CA ALA A 142 -26.85 -25.67 10.19
C ALA A 142 -26.38 -26.96 9.49
N MET A 143 -25.09 -27.03 9.13
CA MET A 143 -24.48 -28.26 8.58
C MET A 143 -24.46 -29.38 9.61
N ASP A 144 -24.09 -29.09 10.86
CA ASP A 144 -24.06 -30.07 11.95
C ASP A 144 -25.47 -30.57 12.31
N GLU A 145 -26.47 -29.70 12.31
CA GLU A 145 -27.87 -30.08 12.50
C GLU A 145 -28.38 -31.03 11.39
N LEU A 146 -28.00 -30.78 10.14
CA LEU A 146 -28.29 -31.66 9.00
C LEU A 146 -27.50 -32.98 9.07
N ALA A 147 -26.34 -32.98 9.72
CA ALA A 147 -25.51 -34.16 9.98
C ALA A 147 -25.94 -34.94 11.24
N GLY A 148 -27.16 -34.69 11.75
CA GLY A 148 -27.76 -35.34 12.93
C GLY A 148 -27.46 -36.85 13.05
N PRO A 149 -27.49 -37.36 14.30
CA PRO A 149 -26.60 -38.40 14.79
C PRO A 149 -26.48 -39.56 13.83
N VAL A 150 -25.25 -39.84 13.39
CA VAL A 150 -24.87 -41.16 12.89
C VAL A 150 -25.28 -42.15 13.98
N THR A 151 -26.49 -42.70 13.81
CA THR A 151 -26.99 -43.79 14.63
C THR A 151 -26.09 -44.94 14.25
N GLN A 152 -25.09 -45.25 15.08
CA GLN A 152 -24.31 -46.47 14.90
C GLN A 152 -25.32 -47.63 14.86
N PRO A 153 -25.41 -48.40 13.76
CA PRO A 153 -26.25 -49.58 13.76
C PRO A 153 -25.58 -50.61 14.66
N GLY A 154 -26.14 -50.75 15.86
CA GLY A 154 -26.05 -51.94 16.69
C GLY A 154 -24.69 -52.24 17.32
N ASP A 155 -24.62 -52.08 18.64
CA ASP A 155 -23.94 -53.10 19.44
C ASP A 155 -24.46 -54.48 19.00
N PRO A 156 -23.60 -55.45 18.68
CA PRO A 156 -24.06 -56.80 18.39
C PRO A 156 -24.73 -57.35 19.67
N GLN A 157 -26.05 -57.48 19.65
CA GLN A 157 -26.76 -58.25 20.66
C GLN A 157 -26.13 -59.66 20.69
N PRO A 158 -25.79 -60.21 21.86
CA PRO A 158 -25.27 -61.56 21.94
C PRO A 158 -26.41 -62.53 21.57
N HIS A 159 -26.38 -63.02 20.33
CA HIS A 159 -27.25 -64.11 19.93
C HIS A 159 -26.89 -65.36 20.76
N PRO A 160 -27.89 -66.11 21.27
CA PRO A 160 -27.63 -67.29 22.06
C PRO A 160 -26.88 -68.31 21.20
N LEU A 161 -25.85 -68.91 21.78
CA LEU A 161 -25.05 -69.98 21.21
C LEU A 161 -25.95 -70.97 20.48
N CYS A 162 -25.88 -70.99 19.15
CA CYS A 162 -26.50 -72.03 18.36
C CYS A 162 -25.55 -73.24 18.40
N GLU A 163 -25.74 -74.09 19.41
CA GLU A 163 -25.24 -75.46 19.44
C GLU A 163 -25.88 -76.24 18.28
N LEU A 164 -25.27 -76.17 17.10
CA LEU A 164 -25.51 -77.12 16.03
C LEU A 164 -24.35 -78.11 15.99
N THR A 165 -24.50 -79.13 16.82
CA THR A 165 -24.16 -80.54 16.56
C THR A 165 -23.36 -80.80 15.28
N ARG A 166 -22.08 -81.18 15.45
CA ARG A 166 -21.36 -81.93 14.41
C ARG A 166 -22.04 -83.30 14.26
N PRO A 167 -22.52 -83.71 13.08
CA PRO A 167 -22.84 -85.10 12.87
C PRO A 167 -21.54 -85.88 12.68
N ASP A 168 -21.42 -86.92 13.50
CA ASP A 168 -20.46 -88.01 13.41
C ASP A 168 -20.56 -88.64 12.00
N SER A 169 -19.49 -88.55 11.20
CA SER A 169 -19.39 -89.27 9.92
C SER A 169 -18.29 -90.32 10.03
N ARG A 170 -18.65 -91.48 10.60
CA ARG A 170 -17.93 -92.73 10.35
C ARG A 170 -18.37 -93.32 9.01
N LEU A 171 -17.40 -93.93 8.32
CA LEU A 171 -17.45 -94.88 7.19
C LEU A 171 -17.47 -94.31 5.76
N ARG A 172 -16.28 -94.29 5.12
CA ARG A 172 -15.82 -95.39 4.26
C ARG A 172 -14.29 -95.48 4.25
#